data_AF-A0A851D712-F1
#
_entry.id   AF-A0A851D712-F1
#
_cell.length_a   1.000
_cell.length_b   1.000
_cell.length_c   1.000
_cell.angle_alpha   90.00
_cell.angle_beta   90.00
_cell.angle_gamma   90.00
#
_symmetry.space_group_name_H-M   'P 1'
#
loop_
_entity.id
_entity.type
_entity.pdbx_description
1 polymer ?
#
loop_
_entity_poly.entity_id
_entity_poly.type
_entity_poly.pdbx_seq_one_letter_code
_entity_poly.pdbx_strand_id
1 'polypeptide(L)'
;PSPAPAAPPEPGPEEGGEPGAVLGPLREALLACRPTVQKQVCDDIGRRLTVLEDAWVQGKLSAPVRKRMSLLVQELQQQHWDAADEIHRSLMVDHVNEVSQWLVGVKRLIAETRSLPAAEPAVETDSS
;
A
#
# COMPACT_ATOMS: atom_id res chain seq x y z
N PRO A 1 36.98 7.54 26.32
CA PRO A 1 36.06 8.18 25.33
C PRO A 1 35.80 7.16 24.21
N SER A 2 34.60 6.58 24.19
CA SER A 2 34.22 5.58 23.18
C SER A 2 34.02 6.23 21.81
N PRO A 3 34.39 5.56 20.71
CA PRO A 3 34.01 5.97 19.37
C PRO A 3 32.56 5.57 19.10
N ALA A 4 31.74 6.49 18.57
CA ALA A 4 30.46 6.17 17.97
C ALA A 4 30.58 6.33 16.44
N PRO A 5 30.26 5.31 15.65
CA PRO A 5 30.21 5.39 14.19
C PRO A 5 28.89 6.02 13.76
N ALA A 6 28.94 7.20 13.13
CA ALA A 6 27.81 7.76 12.39
C ALA A 6 27.97 7.45 10.91
N ALA A 7 26.93 6.86 10.33
CA ALA A 7 26.88 6.14 9.05
C ALA A 7 27.14 7.00 7.80
N PRO A 8 27.60 6.38 6.68
CA PRO A 8 27.35 6.85 5.32
C PRO A 8 26.28 5.97 4.62
N PRO A 9 25.77 6.31 3.42
CA PRO A 9 25.71 7.60 2.72
C PRO A 9 24.25 8.08 2.49
N GLU A 10 24.07 9.38 2.24
CA GLU A 10 22.82 9.93 1.71
C GLU A 10 22.58 9.38 0.28
N PRO A 11 21.41 8.76 -0.02
CA PRO A 11 21.07 8.39 -1.38
C PRO A 11 20.60 9.64 -2.14
N GLY A 12 21.21 9.88 -3.30
CA GLY A 12 20.90 10.98 -4.22
C GLY A 12 19.48 10.93 -4.83
N PRO A 13 19.15 11.89 -5.70
CA PRO A 13 17.77 12.20 -6.09
C PRO A 13 17.13 11.06 -6.89
N GLU A 14 16.26 10.31 -6.22
CA GLU A 14 14.82 10.27 -6.49
C GLU A 14 14.40 10.23 -7.97
N GLU A 15 14.44 9.04 -8.59
CA GLU A 15 13.69 8.73 -9.83
C GLU A 15 12.75 7.53 -9.64
N GLY A 16 12.20 7.40 -8.43
CA GLY A 16 11.19 6.41 -8.11
C GLY A 16 10.89 6.48 -6.63
N GLY A 17 9.83 7.23 -6.29
CA GLY A 17 9.52 7.82 -4.99
C GLY A 17 9.75 6.94 -3.76
N GLU A 18 9.77 7.61 -2.60
CA GLU A 18 10.09 6.97 -1.32
C GLU A 18 9.14 5.81 -1.01
N PRO A 19 9.65 4.66 -0.52
CA PRO A 19 8.80 3.54 -0.10
C PRO A 19 7.78 3.99 0.96
N GLY A 20 8.11 4.99 1.78
CA GLY A 20 7.22 5.58 2.77
C GLY A 20 5.95 6.21 2.17
N ALA A 21 6.04 6.83 0.99
CA ALA A 21 4.89 7.46 0.33
C ALA A 21 3.85 6.43 -0.16
N VAL A 22 4.30 5.21 -0.49
CA VAL A 22 3.43 4.11 -0.93
C VAL A 22 2.99 3.26 0.26
N LEU A 23 3.92 2.88 1.13
CA LEU A 23 3.64 2.00 2.27
C LEU A 23 2.84 2.70 3.37
N GLY A 24 3.02 4.00 3.57
CA GLY A 24 2.30 4.77 4.59
C GLY A 24 0.79 4.62 4.44
N PRO A 25 0.19 5.03 3.31
CA PRO A 25 -1.25 4.94 3.11
C PRO A 25 -1.77 3.48 3.10
N LEU A 26 -0.97 2.52 2.60
CA LEU A 26 -1.33 1.10 2.66
C LEU A 26 -1.41 0.58 4.10
N ARG A 27 -0.48 0.99 4.95
CA ARG A 27 -0.48 0.64 6.38
C ARG A 27 -1.64 1.31 7.13
N GLU A 28 -1.94 2.57 6.80
CA GLU A 28 -3.11 3.26 7.36
C GLU A 28 -4.42 2.59 6.96
N ALA A 29 -4.59 2.25 5.68
CA ALA A 29 -5.73 1.48 5.19
C ALA A 29 -5.86 0.13 5.92
N LEU A 30 -4.73 -0.56 6.16
CA LEU A 30 -4.73 -1.81 6.91
C LEU A 30 -5.20 -1.64 8.36
N LEU A 31 -4.77 -0.56 9.02
CA LEU A 31 -5.20 -0.22 10.37
C LEU A 31 -6.69 0.13 10.42
N ALA A 32 -7.19 0.86 9.43
CA ALA A 32 -8.62 1.19 9.29
C ALA A 32 -9.49 -0.05 9.06
N CYS A 33 -8.96 -1.06 8.36
CA CYS A 33 -9.62 -2.35 8.16
C CYS A 33 -9.61 -3.26 9.39
N ARG A 34 -8.63 -3.12 10.28
CA ARG A 34 -8.41 -4.01 11.43
C ARG A 34 -9.61 -4.27 12.36
N PRO A 35 -10.51 -3.31 12.67
CA PRO A 35 -11.68 -3.59 13.52
C PRO A 35 -12.79 -4.38 12.81
N THR A 36 -12.85 -4.30 11.49
CA THR A 36 -13.95 -4.84 10.67
C THR A 36 -13.58 -6.14 9.98
N VAL A 37 -12.29 -6.30 9.69
CA VAL A 37 -11.71 -7.43 8.97
C VAL A 37 -11.13 -8.44 9.95
N GLN A 38 -11.16 -9.73 9.59
CA GLN A 38 -10.57 -10.77 10.42
C GLN A 38 -9.07 -10.52 10.64
N LYS A 39 -8.62 -10.69 11.90
CA LYS A 39 -7.22 -10.53 12.29
C LYS A 39 -6.24 -11.28 11.38
N GLN A 40 -6.59 -12.50 10.94
CA GLN A 40 -5.76 -13.29 10.02
C GLN A 40 -5.58 -12.62 8.66
N VAL A 41 -6.61 -11.97 8.12
CA VAL A 41 -6.54 -11.25 6.85
C VAL A 41 -5.66 -10.01 7.02
N CYS A 42 -5.81 -9.26 8.12
CA CYS A 42 -4.94 -8.14 8.41
C CYS A 42 -3.47 -8.56 8.60
N ASP A 43 -3.22 -9.68 9.29
CA ASP A 43 -1.88 -10.24 9.46
C ASP A 43 -1.26 -10.70 8.11
N ASP A 44 -2.05 -11.32 7.21
CA ASP A 44 -1.60 -11.71 5.86
C ASP A 44 -1.23 -10.48 5.01
N ILE A 45 -2.11 -9.47 4.98
CA ILE A 45 -1.85 -8.22 4.26
C ILE A 45 -0.60 -7.54 4.84
N GLY A 46 -0.49 -7.46 6.16
CA GLY A 46 0.68 -6.89 6.84
C GLY A 46 1.99 -7.56 6.45
N ARG A 47 2.02 -8.91 6.39
CA ARG A 47 3.19 -9.66 5.90
C ARG A 47 3.53 -9.32 4.46
N ARG A 48 2.53 -9.17 3.60
CA ARG A 48 2.72 -8.81 2.19
C ARG A 48 3.24 -7.39 2.01
N LEU A 49 2.79 -6.44 2.84
CA LEU A 49 3.36 -5.09 2.85
C LEU A 49 4.83 -5.08 3.27
N THR A 50 5.22 -5.91 4.25
CA THR A 50 6.63 -6.09 4.60
C THR A 50 7.45 -6.66 3.45
N VAL A 51 6.90 -7.62 2.69
CA VAL A 51 7.55 -8.15 1.48
C VAL A 51 7.72 -7.09 0.40
N LEU A 52 6.71 -6.24 0.19
CA LEU A 52 6.78 -5.10 -0.73
C LEU A 52 7.89 -4.13 -0.31
N GLU A 53 7.96 -3.80 0.98
CA GLU A 53 9.00 -2.93 1.54
C GLU A 53 10.40 -3.51 1.32
N ASP A 54 10.59 -4.78 1.65
CA ASP A 54 11.86 -5.48 1.47
C ASP A 54 12.28 -5.50 0.00
N ALA A 55 11.34 -5.78 -0.92
CA ALA A 55 11.61 -5.72 -2.36
C ALA A 55 11.98 -4.31 -2.83
N TRP A 56 11.39 -3.27 -2.23
CA TRP A 56 11.70 -1.88 -2.55
C TRP A 56 13.09 -1.48 -2.08
N VAL A 57 13.42 -1.75 -0.82
CA VAL A 57 14.71 -1.43 -0.21
C VAL A 57 15.85 -2.21 -0.86
N GLN A 58 15.60 -3.47 -1.23
CA GLN A 58 16.57 -4.28 -1.98
C GLN A 58 16.71 -3.87 -3.45
N GLY A 59 15.91 -2.92 -3.93
CA GLY A 59 15.93 -2.48 -5.34
C GLY A 59 15.43 -3.54 -6.33
N LYS A 60 14.66 -4.52 -5.85
CA LYS A 60 14.03 -5.55 -6.70
C LYS A 60 12.85 -5.01 -7.50
N LEU A 61 12.32 -3.85 -7.10
CA LEU A 61 11.23 -3.17 -7.80
C LEU A 61 11.77 -2.25 -8.89
N SER A 62 11.39 -2.55 -10.12
CA SER A 62 11.65 -1.71 -11.28
C SER A 62 11.02 -0.31 -11.12
N ALA A 63 11.65 0.71 -11.69
CA ALA A 63 11.14 2.09 -11.74
C ALA A 63 9.66 2.17 -12.21
N PRO A 64 9.24 1.48 -13.30
CA PRO A 64 7.83 1.48 -13.71
C PRO A 64 6.87 0.86 -12.69
N VAL A 65 7.30 -0.12 -11.88
CA VAL A 65 6.47 -0.67 -10.80
C VAL A 65 6.32 0.33 -9.66
N ARG A 66 7.43 0.98 -9.25
CA ARG A 66 7.40 2.01 -8.19
C ARG A 66 6.48 3.17 -8.53
N LYS A 67 6.53 3.66 -9.78
CA LYS A 67 5.64 4.72 -10.27
C LYS A 67 4.18 4.31 -10.27
N ARG A 68 3.87 3.11 -10.79
CA ARG A 68 2.50 2.58 -10.80
C ARG A 68 1.96 2.33 -9.39
N MET A 69 2.80 1.89 -8.46
CA MET A 69 2.40 1.73 -7.06
C MET A 69 2.04 3.05 -6.40
N SER A 70 2.78 4.11 -6.71
CA SER A 70 2.45 5.46 -6.25
C SER A 70 1.06 5.90 -6.74
N LEU A 71 0.76 5.64 -8.02
CA LEU A 71 -0.57 5.89 -8.59
C LEU A 71 -1.65 5.03 -7.95
N LEU A 72 -1.42 3.73 -7.78
CA LEU A 72 -2.39 2.81 -7.16
C LEU A 72 -2.78 3.28 -5.75
N VAL A 73 -1.79 3.73 -4.97
CA VAL A 73 -2.02 4.26 -3.63
C VAL A 73 -2.75 5.60 -3.65
N GLN A 74 -2.51 6.43 -4.66
CA GLN A 74 -3.26 7.68 -4.87
C GLN A 74 -4.73 7.41 -5.22
N GLU A 75 -5.00 6.41 -6.06
CA GLU A 75 -6.37 5.99 -6.39
C GLU A 75 -7.05 5.34 -5.18
N LEU A 76 -6.33 4.56 -4.38
CA LEU A 76 -6.85 3.99 -3.12
C LEU A 76 -7.28 5.08 -2.13
N GLN A 77 -6.51 6.15 -1.99
CA GLN A 77 -6.87 7.29 -1.14
C GLN A 77 -8.09 8.06 -1.65
N GLN A 78 -8.24 8.17 -2.97
CA GLN A 78 -9.41 8.77 -3.61
C GLN A 78 -10.63 7.82 -3.63
N GLN A 79 -10.50 6.61 -3.07
CA GLN A 79 -11.52 5.55 -3.14
C GLN A 79 -11.89 5.17 -4.59
N HIS A 80 -11.00 5.41 -5.54
CA HIS A 80 -11.15 5.02 -6.94
C HIS A 80 -10.72 3.56 -7.13
N TRP A 81 -11.55 2.65 -6.63
CA TRP A 81 -11.25 1.22 -6.67
C TRP A 81 -11.08 0.68 -8.09
N ASP A 82 -11.88 1.15 -9.05
CA ASP A 82 -11.79 0.73 -10.46
C ASP A 82 -10.45 1.11 -11.10
N ALA A 83 -9.96 2.33 -10.85
CA ALA A 83 -8.67 2.78 -11.35
C ALA A 83 -7.51 2.02 -10.69
N ALA A 84 -7.60 1.75 -9.38
CA ALA A 84 -6.63 0.90 -8.69
C ALA A 84 -6.59 -0.53 -9.27
N ASP A 85 -7.76 -1.11 -9.61
CA ASP A 85 -7.85 -2.42 -10.25
C ASP A 85 -7.26 -2.42 -11.67
N GLU A 86 -7.40 -1.33 -12.43
CA GLU A 86 -6.78 -1.18 -13.75
C GLU A 86 -5.24 -1.14 -13.65
N ILE A 87 -4.70 -0.34 -12.72
CA ILE A 87 -3.26 -0.28 -12.45
C ILE A 87 -2.75 -1.66 -12.00
N HIS A 88 -3.49 -2.35 -11.14
CA HIS A 88 -3.21 -3.72 -10.72
C HIS A 88 -3.16 -4.67 -11.93
N ARG A 89 -4.13 -4.61 -12.85
CA ARG A 89 -4.14 -5.45 -14.07
C ARG A 89 -2.92 -5.17 -14.95
N SER A 90 -2.58 -3.89 -15.18
CA SER A 90 -1.37 -3.55 -15.94
C SER A 90 -0.11 -4.11 -15.25
N LEU A 91 0.02 -3.94 -13.93
CA LEU A 91 1.15 -4.50 -13.18
C LEU A 91 1.24 -6.02 -13.28
N MET A 92 0.12 -6.73 -13.21
CA MET A 92 0.11 -8.19 -13.38
C MET A 92 0.41 -8.65 -14.81
N VAL A 93 0.23 -7.81 -15.84
CA VAL A 93 0.56 -8.19 -17.22
C VAL A 93 2.03 -7.89 -17.49
N ASP A 94 2.48 -6.70 -17.10
CA ASP A 94 3.81 -6.21 -17.45
C ASP A 94 4.89 -6.73 -16.48
N HIS A 95 4.59 -6.86 -15.18
CA HIS A 95 5.59 -7.08 -14.11
C HIS A 95 5.16 -8.13 -13.08
N VAL A 96 4.44 -9.18 -13.51
CA VAL A 96 3.86 -10.21 -12.63
C VAL A 96 4.86 -10.85 -11.66
N ASN A 97 6.10 -11.07 -12.12
CA ASN A 97 7.14 -11.73 -11.33
C ASN A 97 7.57 -10.89 -10.12
N GLU A 98 7.51 -9.57 -10.23
CA GLU A 98 7.87 -8.65 -9.15
C GLU A 98 6.71 -8.43 -8.17
N VAL A 99 5.49 -8.34 -8.70
CA VAL A 99 4.32 -7.89 -7.93
C VAL A 99 3.49 -9.03 -7.35
N SER A 100 3.41 -10.20 -7.99
CA SER A 100 2.49 -11.28 -7.62
C SER A 100 2.60 -11.74 -6.15
N GLN A 101 3.79 -11.67 -5.57
CA GLN A 101 4.05 -12.11 -4.20
C GLN A 101 3.32 -11.26 -3.13
N TRP A 102 3.21 -9.95 -3.35
CA TRP A 102 2.61 -9.02 -2.38
C TRP A 102 1.33 -8.35 -2.90
N LEU A 103 1.17 -8.22 -4.21
CA LEU A 103 0.07 -7.49 -4.85
C LEU A 103 -1.29 -8.11 -4.58
N VAL A 104 -1.40 -9.44 -4.43
CA VAL A 104 -2.67 -10.07 -4.04
C VAL A 104 -3.13 -9.63 -2.64
N GLY A 105 -2.20 -9.25 -1.75
CA GLY A 105 -2.50 -8.65 -0.46
C GLY A 105 -3.00 -7.22 -0.58
N VAL A 106 -2.39 -6.44 -1.47
CA VAL A 106 -2.84 -5.08 -1.78
C VAL A 106 -4.23 -5.10 -2.42
N LYS A 107 -4.50 -6.03 -3.34
CA LYS A 107 -5.84 -6.25 -3.91
C LYS A 107 -6.85 -6.62 -2.84
N ARG A 108 -6.46 -7.51 -1.90
CA ARG A 108 -7.32 -7.84 -0.77
C ARG A 108 -7.59 -6.60 0.07
N LEU A 109 -6.56 -5.83 0.40
CA LEU A 109 -6.68 -4.59 1.15
C LEU A 109 -7.67 -3.63 0.49
N ILE A 110 -7.55 -3.38 -0.82
CA ILE A 110 -8.50 -2.58 -1.61
C ILE A 110 -9.94 -3.08 -1.46
N ALA A 111 -10.15 -4.39 -1.62
CA ALA A 111 -11.48 -4.99 -1.52
C ALA A 111 -12.06 -4.89 -0.11
N GLU A 112 -11.23 -5.05 0.92
CA GLU A 112 -11.63 -4.89 2.32
C GLU A 112 -11.93 -3.41 2.63
N THR A 113 -11.08 -2.45 2.22
CA THR A 113 -11.34 -1.01 2.40
C THR A 113 -12.58 -0.54 1.66
N ARG A 114 -12.88 -1.11 0.49
CA ARG A 114 -14.13 -0.86 -0.24
C ARG A 114 -15.34 -1.43 0.49
N SER A 115 -15.17 -2.57 1.17
CA SER A 115 -16.24 -3.25 1.92
C SER A 115 -16.41 -2.69 3.32
N LEU A 116 -15.48 -1.84 3.79
CA LEU A 116 -15.71 -1.07 4.99
C LEU A 116 -16.98 -0.24 4.78
N PRO A 117 -17.92 -0.24 5.74
CA PRO A 117 -18.99 0.73 5.70
C PRO A 117 -18.30 2.09 5.72
N ALA A 118 -18.34 2.81 4.60
CA ALA A 118 -17.88 4.18 4.53
C ALA A 118 -18.61 4.87 5.68
N ALA A 119 -17.88 5.26 6.73
CA ALA A 119 -18.47 5.75 7.97
C ALA A 119 -19.58 6.73 7.58
N GLU A 120 -20.83 6.27 7.72
CA GLU A 120 -21.97 7.09 7.39
C GLU A 120 -21.77 8.34 8.23
N PRO A 121 -21.72 9.56 7.65
CA PRO A 121 -21.91 10.72 8.48
C PRO A 121 -23.29 10.50 9.09
N ALA A 122 -23.31 10.27 10.40
CA ALA A 122 -24.52 10.12 11.18
C ALA A 122 -25.37 11.38 10.96
N VAL A 123 -26.21 11.37 9.93
CA VAL A 123 -27.39 12.22 9.84
C VAL A 123 -28.49 11.43 10.53
N GLU A 124 -28.30 11.26 11.84
CA GLU A 124 -29.39 11.05 12.76
C GLU A 124 -29.92 12.46 13.06
N THR A 125 -30.77 12.97 12.17
CA THR A 125 -31.73 14.01 12.53
C THR A 125 -33.11 13.43 12.34
N ASP A 126 -33.49 12.67 13.36
CA ASP A 126 -34.85 12.69 13.91
C ASP A 126 -35.35 14.15 13.91
N SER A 127 -36.38 14.41 13.12
CA SER A 127 -37.18 15.63 13.25
C SER A 127 -38.59 15.37 12.72
N SER A 128 -39.40 14.93 13.68
CA SER A 128 -40.85 15.21 13.89
C SER A 128 -41.86 14.76 12.84
#